data_AF-A0A6N2S290-F1
#
_entry.id   AF-A0A6N2S290-F1
#
_cell.length_a   1.000
_cell.length_b   1.000
_cell.length_c   1.000
_cell.angle_alpha   90.00
_cell.angle_beta   90.00
_cell.angle_gamma   90.00
#
_symmetry.space_group_name_H-M   'P 1'
#
loop_
_entity.id
_entity.type
_entity.pdbx_description
1 polymer ?
#
loop_
_entity_poly.entity_id
_entity_poly.type
_entity_poly.pdbx_seq_one_letter_code
_entity_poly.pdbx_strand_id
1 'polypeptide(L)'
;MTAYLRHNGWHFNKKLCDFAVSLMRRMNPATGKSEKIEPMTKDKVDELLAKNGVRVENNTLYDYVYVANQAKADCFKSSIADEPHLALYVKDIIDDHDAPEGMVMCMWYAKMTRAGEPVEWDEML
;
A
#
# COMPACT_ATOMS: atom_id res chain seq x y z
N MET A 1 -11.98 6.77 14.19
CA MET A 1 -12.33 6.33 12.81
C MET A 1 -13.33 7.25 12.12
N THR A 2 -14.50 7.55 12.71
CA THR A 2 -15.54 8.37 12.05
C THR A 2 -15.04 9.73 11.56
N ALA A 3 -14.24 10.45 12.36
CA ALA A 3 -13.62 11.71 11.95
C ALA A 3 -12.69 11.52 10.74
N TYR A 4 -11.85 10.47 10.78
CA TYR A 4 -10.93 10.15 9.70
C TYR A 4 -11.67 9.92 8.37
N LEU A 5 -12.72 9.09 8.39
CA LEU A 5 -13.52 8.79 7.20
C LEU A 5 -14.25 10.03 6.65
N ARG A 6 -14.67 10.97 7.51
CA ARG A 6 -15.28 12.23 7.05
C ARG A 6 -14.31 13.12 6.28
N HIS A 7 -13.02 13.07 6.61
CA HIS A 7 -12.00 13.89 5.97
C HIS A 7 -11.34 13.22 4.76
N ASN A 8 -11.14 11.90 4.82
CA ASN A 8 -10.32 11.17 3.86
C ASN A 8 -11.10 10.09 3.09
N GLY A 9 -12.36 9.81 3.45
CA GLY A 9 -13.06 8.65 2.95
C GLY A 9 -12.35 7.34 3.34
N TRP A 10 -12.53 6.30 2.54
CA TRP A 10 -11.83 5.02 2.67
C TRP A 10 -10.48 5.05 1.92
N HIS A 11 -9.71 6.12 2.11
CA HIS A 11 -8.40 6.30 1.48
C HIS A 11 -7.32 6.58 2.52
N PHE A 12 -6.12 6.11 2.23
CA PHE A 12 -4.95 6.41 3.03
C PHE A 12 -4.57 7.88 2.86
N ASN A 13 -4.62 8.66 3.92
CA ASN A 13 -3.77 9.84 4.05
C ASN A 13 -2.31 9.44 4.32
N LYS A 14 -1.41 10.41 4.31
CA LYS A 14 0.03 10.17 4.55
C LYS A 14 0.29 9.45 5.87
N LYS A 15 -0.30 9.90 6.98
CA LYS A 15 -0.05 9.34 8.32
C LYS A 15 -0.47 7.88 8.43
N LEU A 16 -1.67 7.54 7.94
CA LEU A 16 -2.16 6.17 7.95
C LEU A 16 -1.34 5.28 7.03
N CYS A 17 -0.93 5.78 5.85
CA CYS A 17 -0.03 5.05 4.96
C CYS A 17 1.31 4.75 5.63
N ASP A 18 1.94 5.76 6.25
CA ASP A 18 3.22 5.60 6.95
C ASP A 18 3.10 4.57 8.09
N PHE A 19 2.03 4.64 8.88
CA PHE A 19 1.74 3.65 9.92
C PHE A 19 1.56 2.24 9.33
N ALA A 20 0.68 2.09 8.34
CA ALA A 20 0.38 0.79 7.73
C ALA A 20 1.62 0.14 7.10
N VAL A 21 2.47 0.94 6.44
CA VAL A 21 3.71 0.45 5.83
C VAL A 21 4.77 0.12 6.88
N SER A 22 4.79 0.81 8.03
CA SER A 22 5.74 0.53 9.13
C SER A 22 5.60 -0.87 9.75
N LEU A 23 4.42 -1.49 9.56
CA LEU A 23 4.08 -2.83 10.00
C LEU A 23 4.46 -3.90 8.96
N MET A 24 4.76 -3.51 7.72
CA MET A 24 5.05 -4.46 6.65
C MET A 24 6.38 -5.17 6.86
N ARG A 25 6.35 -6.48 6.67
CA ARG A 25 7.50 -7.37 6.78
C ARG A 25 7.50 -8.31 5.60
N ARG A 26 8.69 -8.68 5.16
CA ARG A 26 8.93 -9.64 4.11
C ARG A 26 9.57 -10.90 4.69
N MET A 27 9.18 -12.05 4.19
CA MET A 27 9.90 -13.29 4.46
C MET A 27 11.18 -13.32 3.60
N ASN A 28 12.34 -13.40 4.24
CA ASN A 28 13.59 -13.60 3.55
C ASN A 28 13.73 -15.09 3.18
N PRO A 29 13.70 -15.45 1.89
CA PRO A 29 13.72 -16.86 1.48
C PRO A 29 15.04 -17.55 1.80
N ALA A 30 16.14 -16.81 1.93
CA ALA A 30 17.44 -17.38 2.25
C ALA A 30 17.59 -17.71 3.75
N THR A 31 16.98 -16.89 4.63
CA THR A 31 17.12 -17.05 6.08
C THR A 31 15.88 -17.67 6.75
N GLY A 32 14.75 -17.69 6.05
CA GLY A 32 13.45 -18.09 6.60
C GLY A 32 12.92 -17.13 7.69
N LYS A 33 13.45 -15.92 7.79
CA LYS A 33 13.08 -14.94 8.82
C LYS A 33 12.23 -13.81 8.27
N SER A 34 11.35 -13.29 9.13
CA SER A 34 10.53 -12.11 8.84
C SER A 34 11.30 -10.82 9.15
N GLU A 35 11.59 -10.06 8.11
CA GLU A 35 12.39 -8.83 8.14
C GLU A 35 11.51 -7.62 7.77
N LYS A 36 11.72 -6.46 8.42
CA LYS A 36 11.01 -5.24 8.02
C LYS A 36 11.46 -4.82 6.62
N ILE A 37 10.53 -4.33 5.80
CA ILE A 37 10.90 -3.71 4.53
C ILE A 37 11.45 -2.31 4.76
N GLU A 38 12.28 -1.83 3.84
CA GLU A 38 12.52 -0.40 3.68
C GLU A 38 11.35 0.21 2.89
N PRO A 39 10.54 1.10 3.50
CA PRO A 39 9.41 1.71 2.82
C PRO A 39 9.83 2.55 1.60
N MET A 40 9.09 2.44 0.50
CA MET A 40 9.14 3.41 -0.59
C MET A 40 8.36 4.65 -0.17
N THR A 41 9.00 5.81 -0.27
CA THR A 41 8.33 7.11 -0.13
C THR A 41 7.43 7.37 -1.34
N LYS A 42 6.49 8.32 -1.21
CA LYS A 42 5.65 8.77 -2.32
C LYS A 42 6.48 9.14 -3.55
N ASP A 43 7.54 9.93 -3.37
CA ASP A 43 8.43 10.35 -4.46
C ASP A 43 9.09 9.16 -5.17
N LYS A 44 9.44 8.11 -4.42
CA LYS A 44 10.01 6.88 -4.99
C LYS A 44 8.99 6.07 -5.77
N VAL A 45 7.74 6.06 -5.33
CA VAL A 45 6.64 5.43 -6.07
C VAL A 45 6.30 6.24 -7.32
N ASP A 46 6.29 7.56 -7.25
CA ASP A 46 6.09 8.44 -8.40
C ASP A 46 7.21 8.26 -9.44
N GLU A 47 8.47 8.19 -9.00
CA GLU A 47 9.63 7.88 -9.85
C GLU A 47 9.51 6.50 -10.51
N LEU A 48 9.10 5.48 -9.73
CA LEU A 48 8.86 4.12 -10.23
C LEU A 48 7.82 4.12 -11.35
N LEU A 49 6.68 4.78 -11.16
CA LEU A 49 5.61 4.84 -12.16
C LEU A 49 6.07 5.59 -13.42
N ALA A 50 6.67 6.77 -13.23
CA ALA A 50 7.12 7.61 -14.34
C ALA A 50 8.22 6.93 -15.18
N LYS A 51 9.23 6.33 -14.55
CA LYS A 51 10.33 5.62 -15.22
C LYS A 51 9.84 4.46 -16.09
N ASN A 52 8.72 3.85 -15.71
CA ASN A 52 8.12 2.72 -16.43
C ASN A 52 6.97 3.14 -17.35
N GLY A 53 6.72 4.45 -17.53
CA GLY A 53 5.65 4.95 -18.39
C GLY A 53 4.25 4.55 -17.93
N VAL A 54 4.07 4.24 -16.65
CA VAL A 54 2.80 3.81 -16.07
C VAL A 54 2.06 5.01 -15.50
N ARG A 55 0.81 5.17 -15.92
CA ARG A 55 -0.12 6.17 -15.38
C ARG A 55 -1.25 5.44 -14.65
N VAL A 56 -1.52 5.88 -13.42
CA VAL A 56 -2.62 5.41 -12.58
C VAL A 56 -3.72 6.48 -12.64
N GLU A 57 -4.94 6.10 -13.03
CA GLU A 57 -6.04 7.06 -13.24
C GLU A 57 -6.82 7.33 -11.96
N ASN A 58 -7.08 6.29 -11.14
CA ASN A 58 -7.86 6.38 -9.91
C ASN A 58 -6.99 6.66 -8.68
N ASN A 59 -6.02 7.57 -8.82
CA ASN A 59 -5.08 7.87 -7.74
C ASN A 59 -5.67 8.83 -6.71
N THR A 60 -6.22 8.28 -5.63
CA THR A 60 -6.70 9.05 -4.47
C THR A 60 -5.72 8.94 -3.30
N LEU A 61 -5.24 10.10 -2.83
CA LEU A 61 -4.32 10.25 -1.71
C LEU A 61 -3.09 9.31 -1.77
N TYR A 62 -2.91 8.40 -0.80
CA TYR A 62 -1.73 7.53 -0.68
C TYR A 62 -2.04 6.05 -0.95
N ASP A 63 -3.19 5.72 -1.53
CA ASP A 63 -3.56 4.32 -1.78
C ASP A 63 -2.54 3.59 -2.65
N TYR A 64 -2.11 4.21 -3.74
CA TYR A 64 -1.09 3.66 -4.64
C TYR A 64 0.28 3.50 -3.97
N VAL A 65 0.61 4.37 -3.00
CA VAL A 65 1.85 4.27 -2.22
C VAL A 65 1.78 3.07 -1.28
N TYR A 66 0.63 2.85 -0.65
CA TYR A 66 0.39 1.66 0.17
C TYR A 66 0.48 0.39 -0.68
N VAL A 67 -0.18 0.35 -1.85
CA VAL A 67 -0.15 -0.81 -2.77
C VAL A 67 1.28 -1.12 -3.23
N ALA A 68 2.06 -0.11 -3.61
CA ALA A 68 3.44 -0.30 -4.03
C ALA A 68 4.28 -0.94 -2.92
N ASN A 69 4.13 -0.48 -1.67
CA ASN A 69 4.82 -1.06 -0.53
C ASN A 69 4.33 -2.46 -0.16
N GLN A 70 3.03 -2.72 -0.24
CA GLN A 70 2.46 -4.05 -0.02
C GLN A 70 3.01 -5.05 -1.04
N ALA A 71 3.00 -4.68 -2.33
CA ALA A 71 3.56 -5.49 -3.41
C ALA A 71 5.07 -5.73 -3.23
N LYS A 72 5.80 -4.72 -2.75
CA LYS A 72 7.22 -4.85 -2.39
C LYS A 72 7.45 -5.86 -1.26
N ALA A 73 6.57 -5.89 -0.26
CA ALA A 73 6.66 -6.82 0.87
C ALA A 73 6.27 -8.26 0.48
N ASP A 74 5.16 -8.41 -0.23
CA ASP A 74 4.49 -9.70 -0.41
C ASP A 74 4.90 -10.41 -1.71
N CYS A 75 5.25 -9.67 -2.77
CA CYS A 75 5.38 -10.22 -4.13
C CYS A 75 6.72 -9.92 -4.83
N PHE A 76 7.42 -8.85 -4.45
CA PHE A 76 8.62 -8.41 -5.16
C PHE A 76 9.82 -9.35 -4.95
N LYS A 77 10.52 -9.64 -6.05
CA LYS A 77 11.53 -10.71 -6.16
C LYS A 77 10.98 -12.10 -5.82
N SER A 78 9.67 -12.29 -6.04
CA SER A 78 8.98 -13.57 -6.06
C SER A 78 8.10 -13.61 -7.31
N SER A 79 6.78 -13.44 -7.19
CA SER A 79 5.85 -13.36 -8.33
C SER A 79 6.03 -12.09 -9.16
N ILE A 80 6.52 -10.99 -8.57
CA ILE A 80 6.89 -9.76 -9.29
C ILE A 80 8.41 -9.70 -9.41
N ALA A 81 8.94 -9.93 -10.60
CA ALA A 81 10.38 -10.09 -10.82
C ALA A 81 11.17 -8.76 -10.78
N ASP A 82 10.58 -7.67 -11.25
CA ASP A 82 11.26 -6.41 -11.52
C ASP A 82 10.37 -5.17 -11.32
N GLU A 83 11.00 -4.00 -11.39
CA GLU A 83 10.35 -2.70 -11.20
C GLU A 83 9.23 -2.42 -12.23
N PRO A 84 9.41 -2.70 -13.54
CA PRO A 84 8.31 -2.57 -14.51
C PRO A 84 7.05 -3.34 -14.10
N HIS A 85 7.17 -4.61 -13.72
CA HIS A 85 6.02 -5.41 -13.30
C HIS A 85 5.45 -4.95 -11.95
N LEU A 86 6.28 -4.38 -11.06
CA LEU A 86 5.81 -3.75 -9.83
C LEU A 86 4.96 -2.50 -10.13
N ALA A 87 5.37 -1.68 -11.09
CA ALA A 87 4.60 -0.51 -11.53
C ALA A 87 3.25 -0.91 -12.15
N LEU A 88 3.24 -1.95 -13.00
CA LEU A 88 2.01 -2.52 -13.56
C LEU A 88 1.09 -3.06 -12.48
N TYR A 89 1.62 -3.79 -11.49
CA TYR A 89 0.83 -4.29 -10.36
C TYR A 89 0.12 -3.15 -9.60
N VAL A 90 0.83 -2.04 -9.35
CA VAL A 90 0.21 -0.86 -8.71
C VAL A 90 -0.96 -0.34 -9.54
N LYS A 91 -0.78 -0.24 -10.86
CA LYS A 91 -1.85 0.17 -11.77
C LYS A 91 -3.03 -0.80 -11.73
N ASP A 92 -2.77 -2.10 -11.83
CA ASP A 92 -3.82 -3.12 -11.89
C ASP A 92 -4.70 -3.12 -10.63
N ILE A 93 -4.13 -2.86 -9.45
CA ILE A 93 -4.88 -2.82 -8.19
C ILE A 93 -5.62 -1.49 -8.01
N ILE A 94 -5.01 -0.35 -8.37
CA ILE A 94 -5.63 0.97 -8.14
C ILE A 94 -6.70 1.26 -9.20
N ASP A 95 -6.46 0.87 -10.44
CA ASP A 95 -7.39 1.07 -11.55
C ASP A 95 -8.31 -0.15 -11.77
N ASP A 96 -8.45 -1.04 -10.78
CA ASP A 96 -9.37 -2.18 -10.86
C ASP A 96 -10.81 -1.70 -11.03
N HIS A 97 -11.36 -1.95 -12.23
CA HIS A 97 -12.71 -1.54 -12.62
C HIS A 97 -13.84 -2.20 -11.81
N ASP A 98 -13.58 -3.37 -11.19
CA ASP A 98 -14.57 -4.11 -10.39
C ASP A 98 -14.39 -3.88 -8.88
N ALA A 99 -13.35 -3.13 -8.50
CA ALA A 99 -13.14 -2.72 -7.12
C ALA A 99 -13.98 -1.48 -6.78
N PRO A 100 -14.71 -1.48 -5.65
CA PRO A 100 -15.35 -0.26 -5.17
C PRO A 100 -14.32 0.77 -4.72
N GLU A 101 -14.72 2.05 -4.71
CA GLU A 101 -13.88 3.14 -4.20
C GLU A 101 -13.41 2.86 -2.76
N GLY A 102 -12.11 3.05 -2.51
CA GLY A 102 -11.50 2.85 -1.20
C GLY A 102 -11.27 1.38 -0.79
N MET A 103 -11.41 0.44 -1.72
CA MET A 103 -11.24 -1.00 -1.45
C MET A 103 -9.86 -1.34 -0.84
N VAL A 104 -8.80 -0.63 -1.23
CA VAL A 104 -7.44 -0.85 -0.71
C VAL A 104 -7.38 -0.64 0.82
N MET A 105 -7.91 0.47 1.32
CA MET A 105 -7.95 0.74 2.77
C MET A 105 -8.88 -0.23 3.48
N CYS A 106 -10.04 -0.57 2.89
CA CYS A 106 -10.97 -1.55 3.46
C CYS A 106 -10.31 -2.91 3.67
N MET A 107 -9.58 -3.41 2.67
CA MET A 107 -8.84 -4.67 2.77
C MET A 107 -7.76 -4.62 3.84
N TRP A 108 -6.99 -3.53 3.91
CA TRP A 108 -6.00 -3.35 4.97
C TRP A 108 -6.65 -3.33 6.36
N TYR A 109 -7.72 -2.57 6.55
CA TYR A 109 -8.37 -2.44 7.85
C TYR A 109 -9.01 -3.75 8.31
N ALA A 110 -9.55 -4.55 7.39
CA ALA A 110 -10.02 -5.90 7.67
C ALA A 110 -8.89 -6.81 8.17
N LYS A 111 -7.69 -6.73 7.57
CA LYS A 111 -6.49 -7.46 8.04
C LYS A 111 -6.10 -7.03 9.45
N MET A 112 -6.06 -5.73 9.74
CA MET A 112 -5.74 -5.20 11.08
C MET A 112 -6.72 -5.70 12.14
N THR A 113 -8.02 -5.60 11.85
CA THR A 113 -9.07 -6.07 12.76
C THR A 113 -8.96 -7.57 13.01
N ARG A 114 -8.68 -8.37 11.97
CA ARG A 114 -8.49 -9.82 12.09
C ARG A 114 -7.25 -10.19 12.90
N ALA A 115 -6.17 -9.39 12.78
CA ALA A 115 -4.94 -9.58 13.54
C ALA A 115 -5.04 -9.10 15.00
N GLY A 116 -6.10 -8.35 15.36
CA GLY A 116 -6.21 -7.72 16.66
C GLY A 116 -5.28 -6.53 16.84
N GLU A 117 -4.80 -5.94 15.74
CA GLU A 117 -3.87 -4.82 15.75
C GLU A 117 -4.65 -3.50 15.87
N PRO A 118 -4.45 -2.71 16.94
CA PRO A 118 -5.18 -1.47 17.15
C PRO A 118 -4.70 -0.37 16.17
N VAL A 119 -5.63 0.51 15.81
CA VAL A 119 -5.34 1.74 15.07
C VAL A 119 -5.80 2.92 15.92
N GLU A 120 -4.84 3.70 16.41
CA GLU A 120 -5.09 4.93 17.15
C GLU A 120 -5.55 6.02 16.17
N TRP A 121 -6.84 6.00 15.85
CA TRP A 121 -7.40 6.82 14.77
C TRP A 121 -7.22 8.33 14.94
N ASP A 122 -7.10 8.82 16.17
CA ASP A 122 -6.91 10.24 16.45
C ASP A 122 -5.49 10.69 16.07
N GLU A 123 -4.49 9.81 16.18
CA GLU A 123 -3.12 10.06 15.71
C GLU A 123 -3.03 10.08 14.18
N MET A 124 -3.99 9.45 13.50
CA MET A 124 -4.02 9.33 12.04
C MET A 124 -4.65 10.56 11.35
N LEU A 125 -5.27 11.48 12.09
CA LEU A 125 -5.88 12.71 11.56
C LEU A 125 -4.83 13.73 11.12
#